data_AF-A0A348Y6V0-F1
#
_entry.id   AF-A0A348Y6V0-F1
#
_cell.length_a   1.000
_cell.length_b   1.000
_cell.length_c   1.000
_cell.angle_alpha   90.00
_cell.angle_beta   90.00
_cell.angle_gamma   90.00
#
_symmetry.space_group_name_H-M   'P 1'
#
loop_
_entity.id
_entity.type
_entity.pdbx_description
1 polymer ?
#
loop_
_entity_poly.entity_id
_entity_poly.type
_entity_poly.pdbx_seq_one_letter_code
_entity_poly.pdbx_strand_id
1 'polypeptide(L)'
;WAVQYSFASSFFWMVVIITLIGVIFSFTKIRRLDHVGASKIGTVFIFILIAAIGMQINLAGIVSQWRLLLIGLLWMSIHVVIIFIVARIIRAPFFFLAVGSNANTGGASSAPIVATAFHPSLAPVGVFLGILGYAVGTFGGYISTQMMRLVVT
;
A
#
# COMPACT_ATOMS: atom_id res chain seq x y z
N TRP A 1 -3.98 -8.92 -16.54
CA TRP A 1 -3.07 -8.57 -15.43
C TRP A 1 -2.76 -7.07 -15.39
N ALA A 2 -2.54 -6.36 -16.51
CA ALA A 2 -2.39 -4.89 -16.53
C ALA A 2 -3.71 -4.08 -16.70
N VAL A 3 -4.82 -4.73 -17.04
CA VAL A 3 -6.12 -4.06 -17.33
C VAL A 3 -6.83 -3.61 -16.06
N GLN A 4 -6.54 -4.23 -14.92
CA GLN A 4 -7.36 -4.02 -13.72
C GLN A 4 -7.08 -2.69 -13.01
N TYR A 5 -5.90 -2.03 -13.19
CA TYR A 5 -5.52 -0.88 -12.34
C TYR A 5 -4.68 0.23 -13.01
N SER A 6 -5.01 0.57 -14.26
CA SER A 6 -4.68 1.87 -14.89
C SER A 6 -5.59 2.98 -14.32
N PHE A 7 -5.49 4.24 -14.76
CA PHE A 7 -6.44 5.34 -14.43
C PHE A 7 -7.93 4.98 -14.67
N ALA A 8 -8.21 3.84 -15.32
CA ALA A 8 -9.52 3.20 -15.47
C ALA A 8 -9.93 2.26 -14.32
N SER A 9 -9.17 2.17 -13.23
CA SER A 9 -9.52 1.28 -12.11
C SER A 9 -10.66 1.80 -11.27
N SER A 10 -11.63 0.91 -11.04
CA SER A 10 -12.72 1.14 -10.09
C SER A 10 -12.19 1.37 -8.66
N PHE A 11 -11.11 0.70 -8.25
CA PHE A 11 -10.52 0.85 -6.91
C PHE A 11 -9.88 2.24 -6.68
N PHE A 12 -9.15 2.77 -7.65
CA PHE A 12 -8.54 4.09 -7.57
C PHE A 12 -9.62 5.17 -7.42
N TRP A 13 -10.62 5.16 -8.32
CA TRP A 13 -11.71 6.12 -8.26
C TRP A 13 -12.58 5.97 -7.02
N MET A 14 -12.82 4.74 -6.56
CA MET A 14 -13.50 4.48 -5.30
C MET A 14 -12.76 5.15 -4.14
N VAL A 15 -11.45 4.98 -4.02
CA VAL A 15 -10.67 5.64 -2.95
C VAL A 15 -10.70 7.15 -3.08
N VAL A 16 -10.48 7.69 -4.29
CA VAL A 16 -10.48 9.15 -4.52
C VAL A 16 -11.84 9.75 -4.14
N ILE A 17 -12.95 9.16 -4.60
CA ILE A 17 -14.30 9.65 -4.34
C ILE A 17 -14.64 9.54 -2.85
N ILE A 18 -14.40 8.39 -2.22
CA ILE A 18 -14.66 8.19 -0.78
C ILE A 18 -13.85 9.17 0.04
N THR A 19 -12.59 9.43 -0.33
CA THR A 19 -11.76 10.39 0.38
C THR A 19 -12.25 11.82 0.18
N LEU A 20 -12.67 12.19 -1.02
CA LEU A 20 -13.22 13.51 -1.31
C LEU A 20 -14.49 13.76 -0.49
N ILE A 21 -15.40 12.78 -0.44
CA ILE A 21 -16.60 12.84 0.40
C ILE A 21 -16.21 12.96 1.88
N GLY A 22 -15.25 12.17 2.34
CA GLY A 22 -14.76 12.22 3.72
C GLY A 22 -14.16 13.57 4.11
N VAL A 23 -13.40 14.20 3.20
CA VAL A 23 -12.84 15.55 3.40
C VAL A 23 -13.95 16.59 3.45
N ILE A 24 -14.91 16.56 2.52
CA ILE A 24 -16.05 17.47 2.50
C ILE A 24 -16.85 17.35 3.81
N PHE A 25 -17.15 16.13 4.24
CA PHE A 25 -17.87 15.88 5.49
C PHE A 25 -17.09 16.29 6.74
N SER A 26 -15.75 16.29 6.69
CA SER A 26 -14.89 16.78 7.78
C SER A 26 -15.09 18.28 8.08
N PHE A 27 -15.50 19.07 7.08
CA PHE A 27 -15.84 20.49 7.27
C PHE A 27 -17.27 20.70 7.83
N THR A 28 -18.08 19.64 7.92
CA THR A 28 -19.47 19.72 8.40
C THR A 28 -19.63 19.21 9.83
N LYS A 29 -20.82 19.37 10.41
CA LYS A 29 -21.17 18.84 11.75
C LYS A 29 -21.00 17.31 11.86
N ILE A 30 -20.96 16.60 10.73
CA ILE A 30 -20.72 15.14 10.64
C ILE A 30 -19.36 14.74 11.24
N ARG A 31 -18.37 15.64 11.27
CA ARG A 31 -17.08 15.40 11.95
C ARG A 31 -17.23 14.96 13.41
N ARG A 32 -18.33 15.34 14.09
CA ARG A 32 -18.58 14.89 15.46
C ARG A 32 -18.70 13.37 15.60
N LEU A 33 -19.07 12.65 14.54
CA LEU A 33 -19.13 11.18 14.53
C LEU A 33 -17.76 10.52 14.78
N ASP A 34 -16.66 11.21 14.46
CA ASP A 34 -15.32 10.69 14.76
C ASP A 34 -15.08 10.63 16.27
N HIS A 35 -15.59 11.62 17.02
CA HIS A 35 -15.56 11.62 18.49
C HIS A 35 -16.44 10.53 19.13
N VAL A 36 -17.48 10.08 18.42
CA VAL A 36 -18.37 8.98 18.87
C VAL A 36 -17.80 7.60 18.52
N GLY A 37 -16.70 7.54 17.75
CA GLY A 37 -15.98 6.29 17.47
C GLY A 37 -16.03 5.78 16.04
N ALA A 38 -16.38 6.61 15.04
CA ALA A 38 -16.35 6.22 13.63
C ALA A 38 -14.98 5.63 13.21
N SER A 39 -13.88 6.22 13.67
CA SER A 39 -12.52 5.70 13.45
C SER A 39 -12.30 4.28 14.01
N LYS A 40 -12.94 3.92 15.13
CA LYS A 40 -12.84 2.56 15.70
C LYS A 40 -13.52 1.54 14.81
N ILE A 41 -14.71 1.87 14.29
CA ILE A 41 -15.43 0.99 13.35
C ILE A 41 -14.62 0.80 12.06
N GLY A 42 -14.06 1.86 11.50
CA GLY A 42 -13.19 1.77 10.31
C GLY A 42 -12.00 0.83 10.51
N THR A 43 -11.37 0.87 11.69
CA THR A 43 -10.25 -0.01 12.04
C THR A 43 -10.64 -1.49 12.07
N VAL A 44 -11.84 -1.82 12.55
CA VAL A 44 -12.37 -3.20 12.53
C VAL A 44 -12.53 -3.71 11.10
N PHE A 45 -13.08 -2.89 10.21
CA PHE A 45 -13.21 -3.26 8.79
C PHE A 45 -11.85 -3.48 8.11
N ILE A 46 -10.83 -2.70 8.48
CA ILE A 46 -9.47 -2.92 7.98
C ILE A 46 -8.95 -4.30 8.44
N PHE A 47 -9.18 -4.70 9.69
CA PHE A 47 -8.77 -6.04 10.15
C PHE A 47 -9.52 -7.18 9.44
N ILE A 48 -10.82 -7.00 9.16
CA ILE A 48 -11.60 -7.96 8.37
C ILE A 48 -11.02 -8.08 6.96
N LEU A 49 -10.65 -6.96 6.32
CA LEU A 49 -10.02 -6.96 4.99
C LEU A 49 -8.69 -7.75 5.00
N ILE A 50 -7.82 -7.54 5.99
CA ILE A 50 -6.56 -8.27 6.11
C ILE A 50 -6.82 -9.77 6.28
N ALA A 51 -7.75 -10.14 7.16
CA ALA A 51 -8.11 -11.54 7.38
C ALA A 51 -8.60 -12.19 6.08
N ALA A 52 -9.45 -11.49 5.31
CA ALA A 52 -9.93 -11.95 4.02
C ALA A 52 -8.81 -12.11 2.97
N ILE A 53 -7.81 -11.23 2.95
CA ILE A 53 -6.64 -11.36 2.07
C ILE A 53 -5.78 -12.56 2.51
N GLY A 54 -5.55 -12.71 3.81
CA GLY A 54 -4.73 -13.80 4.37
C GLY A 54 -5.31 -15.19 4.09
N MET A 55 -6.64 -15.34 4.13
CA MET A 55 -7.32 -16.61 3.81
C MET A 55 -7.14 -17.06 2.35
N GLN A 56 -6.76 -16.16 1.44
CA GLN A 56 -6.53 -16.49 0.03
C GLN A 56 -5.14 -17.10 -0.22
N ILE A 57 -4.26 -17.11 0.78
CA ILE A 57 -2.88 -17.60 0.63
C ILE A 57 -2.83 -19.13 0.73
N ASN A 58 -2.30 -19.78 -0.31
CA ASN A 58 -2.00 -21.21 -0.27
C ASN A 58 -0.59 -21.46 0.33
N LEU A 59 -0.56 -21.88 1.59
CA LEU A 59 0.69 -22.14 2.31
C LEU A 59 1.46 -23.36 1.80
N ALA A 60 0.78 -24.36 1.21
CA ALA A 60 1.45 -25.54 0.68
C ALA A 60 2.33 -25.22 -0.54
N GLY A 61 1.95 -24.20 -1.33
CA GLY A 61 2.75 -23.72 -2.47
C GLY A 61 4.05 -23.02 -2.07
N ILE A 62 4.15 -22.53 -0.83
CA ILE A 62 5.35 -21.86 -0.32
C ILE A 62 6.50 -22.86 -0.12
N VAL A 63 6.19 -24.06 0.38
CA VAL A 63 7.19 -25.11 0.64
C VAL A 63 7.72 -25.69 -0.66
N SER A 64 6.87 -25.88 -1.67
CA SER A 64 7.28 -26.43 -2.97
C SER A 64 8.15 -25.46 -3.78
N GLN A 65 8.00 -24.15 -3.59
CA GLN A 65 8.71 -23.10 -4.30
C GLN A 65 9.64 -22.27 -3.39
N TRP A 66 10.31 -22.93 -2.44
CA TRP A 66 11.16 -22.26 -1.44
C TRP A 66 12.22 -21.31 -2.03
N ARG A 67 12.68 -21.58 -3.26
CA ARG A 67 13.65 -20.74 -3.99
C ARG A 67 13.09 -19.33 -4.27
N LEU A 68 11.78 -19.19 -4.49
CA LEU A 68 11.15 -17.89 -4.70
C LEU A 68 11.19 -17.03 -3.43
N LEU A 69 11.18 -17.65 -2.24
CA LEU A 69 11.33 -16.92 -0.98
C LEU A 69 12.72 -16.29 -0.85
N LEU A 70 13.78 -16.99 -1.28
CA LEU A 70 15.14 -16.44 -1.28
C LEU A 70 15.27 -15.22 -2.18
N ILE A 71 14.68 -15.29 -3.38
CA ILE A 71 14.66 -14.16 -4.33
C ILE A 71 13.87 -13.00 -3.71
N GLY A 72 12.72 -13.27 -3.11
CA GLY A 72 11.94 -12.27 -2.39
C GLY A 72 12.70 -11.63 -1.22
N LEU A 73 13.42 -12.43 -0.43
CA LEU A 73 14.24 -11.95 0.69
C LEU A 73 15.38 -11.05 0.20
N LEU A 74 16.08 -11.46 -0.85
CA LEU A 74 17.13 -10.66 -1.47
C LEU A 74 16.57 -9.33 -1.98
N TRP A 75 15.43 -9.38 -2.68
CA TRP A 75 14.76 -8.18 -3.19
C TRP A 75 14.34 -7.23 -2.07
N MET A 76 13.75 -7.76 -1.00
CA MET A 76 13.36 -6.97 0.17
C MET A 76 14.56 -6.36 0.89
N SER A 77 15.68 -7.07 0.94
CA SER A 77 16.92 -6.56 1.52
C SER A 77 17.45 -5.36 0.72
N ILE A 78 17.48 -5.47 -0.61
CA ILE A 78 17.88 -4.38 -1.50
C ILE A 78 16.94 -3.18 -1.33
N HIS A 79 15.63 -3.41 -1.34
CA HIS A 79 14.60 -2.38 -1.15
C HIS A 79 14.78 -1.60 0.15
N VAL A 80 14.93 -2.31 1.28
CA VAL A 80 15.12 -1.68 2.60
C VAL A 80 16.41 -0.85 2.63
N VAL A 81 17.51 -1.36 2.05
CA VAL A 81 18.78 -0.62 1.99
C VAL A 81 18.61 0.67 1.18
N ILE A 82 17.98 0.61 0.01
CA ILE A 82 17.75 1.79 -0.84
C ILE A 82 16.90 2.83 -0.11
N ILE A 83 15.77 2.41 0.48
CA ILE A 83 14.89 3.32 1.21
C ILE A 83 15.62 3.97 2.40
N PHE A 84 16.44 3.21 3.12
CA PHE A 84 17.19 3.74 4.25
C PHE A 84 18.26 4.76 3.83
N ILE A 85 18.98 4.50 2.73
CA ILE A 85 19.95 5.43 2.16
C ILE A 85 19.25 6.72 1.73
N VAL A 86 18.15 6.60 0.96
CA VAL A 86 17.39 7.78 0.49
C VAL A 86 16.84 8.58 1.65
N ALA A 87 16.25 7.93 2.66
CA ALA A 87 15.73 8.60 3.85
C ALA A 87 16.82 9.35 4.62
N ARG A 88 18.04 8.82 4.66
CA ARG A 88 19.19 9.49 5.27
C ARG A 88 19.63 10.72 4.46
N ILE A 89 19.64 10.64 3.13
CA ILE A 89 20.00 11.75 2.25
C ILE A 89 19.02 12.93 2.43
N ILE A 90 17.72 12.66 2.38
CA ILE A 90 16.68 13.70 2.49
C ILE A 90 16.35 14.09 3.94
N ARG A 91 16.99 13.45 4.93
CA ARG A 91 16.72 13.61 6.36
C ARG A 91 15.24 13.42 6.71
N ALA A 92 14.60 12.41 6.11
CA ALA A 92 13.17 12.16 6.32
C ALA A 92 12.89 11.62 7.74
N PRO A 93 11.78 12.04 8.37
CA PRO A 93 11.32 11.44 9.61
C PRO A 93 10.89 9.99 9.39
N PHE A 94 10.99 9.18 10.46
CA PHE A 94 10.70 7.74 10.44
C PHE A 94 9.29 7.41 9.94
N PHE A 95 8.32 8.32 10.14
CA PHE A 95 6.97 8.20 9.62
C PHE A 95 6.94 7.93 8.10
N PHE A 96 7.63 8.75 7.30
CA PHE A 96 7.62 8.59 5.84
C PHE A 96 8.37 7.34 5.39
N LEU A 97 9.41 6.94 6.13
CA LEU A 97 10.12 5.68 5.87
C LEU A 97 9.19 4.47 6.07
N ALA A 98 8.48 4.41 7.21
CA ALA A 98 7.63 3.29 7.56
C ALA A 98 6.39 3.19 6.67
N VAL A 99 5.67 4.30 6.46
CA VAL A 99 4.47 4.32 5.60
C VAL A 99 4.85 4.19 4.14
N GLY A 100 5.91 4.85 3.68
CA GLY A 100 6.39 4.79 2.31
C GLY A 100 6.92 3.42 1.91
N SER A 101 7.68 2.73 2.78
CA SER A 101 8.12 1.35 2.50
C SER A 101 6.92 0.40 2.38
N ASN A 102 5.95 0.49 3.30
CA ASN A 102 4.74 -0.34 3.24
C ASN A 102 3.85 -0.03 2.03
N ALA A 103 3.79 1.23 1.60
CA ALA A 103 3.11 1.63 0.37
C ALA A 103 3.70 0.96 -0.87
N ASN A 104 5.01 0.73 -0.91
CA ASN A 104 5.68 0.08 -2.04
C ASN A 104 5.60 -1.45 -2.00
N THR A 105 5.75 -2.07 -0.82
CA THR A 105 5.77 -3.55 -0.71
C THR A 105 4.39 -4.15 -0.48
N GLY A 106 3.58 -3.53 0.37
CA GLY A 106 2.28 -4.07 0.79
C GLY A 106 1.08 -3.24 0.32
N GLY A 107 1.30 -2.21 -0.49
CA GLY A 107 0.26 -1.47 -1.23
C GLY A 107 -0.82 -0.80 -0.37
N ALA A 108 -1.97 -0.55 -1.00
CA ALA A 108 -3.10 0.17 -0.40
C ALA A 108 -3.80 -0.56 0.76
N SER A 109 -3.52 -1.85 0.98
CA SER A 109 -4.08 -2.63 2.09
C SER A 109 -3.30 -2.46 3.40
N SER A 110 -1.97 -2.39 3.33
CA SER A 110 -1.10 -2.38 4.53
C SER A 110 -0.55 -1.00 4.90
N ALA A 111 -0.35 -0.12 3.93
CA ALA A 111 0.11 1.25 4.18
C ALA A 111 -0.81 2.08 5.11
N PRO A 112 -2.14 1.99 5.02
CA PRO A 112 -3.04 2.72 5.92
C PRO A 112 -2.90 2.26 7.38
N ILE A 113 -2.65 0.97 7.60
CA ILE A 113 -2.52 0.39 8.96
C ILE A 113 -1.26 0.93 9.63
N VAL A 114 -0.16 0.96 8.89
CA VAL A 114 1.08 1.52 9.42
C VAL A 114 0.93 3.03 9.67
N ALA A 115 0.17 3.73 8.83
CA ALA A 115 -0.12 5.15 9.04
C ALA A 115 -1.03 5.40 10.27
N THR A 116 -2.07 4.58 10.49
CA THR A 116 -2.97 4.72 11.65
C THR A 116 -2.28 4.40 12.97
N ALA A 117 -1.24 3.57 12.95
CA ALA A 117 -0.40 3.33 14.13
C ALA A 117 0.32 4.60 14.63
N PHE A 118 0.60 5.57 13.74
CA PHE A 118 1.11 6.89 14.14
C PHE A 118 -0.02 7.83 14.57
N HIS A 119 -1.05 7.95 13.75
CA HIS A 119 -2.25 8.70 14.11
C HIS A 119 -3.43 8.26 13.22
N PRO A 120 -4.63 8.02 13.77
CA PRO A 120 -5.79 7.57 12.98
C PRO A 120 -6.13 8.47 11.79
N SER A 121 -5.91 9.79 11.92
CA SER A 121 -6.14 10.75 10.82
C SER A 121 -5.17 10.60 9.64
N LEU A 122 -4.12 9.79 9.76
CA LEU A 122 -3.14 9.53 8.70
C LEU A 122 -3.50 8.31 7.85
N ALA A 123 -4.56 7.56 8.18
CA ALA A 123 -5.06 6.46 7.35
C ALA A 123 -5.23 6.86 5.87
N PRO A 124 -5.90 7.99 5.54
CA PRO A 124 -6.11 8.40 4.16
C PRO A 124 -4.79 8.65 3.42
N VAL A 125 -3.81 9.24 4.09
CA VAL A 125 -2.47 9.48 3.54
C VAL A 125 -1.79 8.15 3.19
N GLY A 126 -1.88 7.16 4.09
CA GLY A 126 -1.37 5.81 3.83
C GLY A 126 -2.04 5.13 2.63
N VAL A 127 -3.36 5.27 2.47
CA VAL A 127 -4.09 4.74 1.30
C VAL A 127 -3.57 5.39 0.02
N PHE A 128 -3.48 6.72 -0.03
CA PHE A 128 -2.98 7.44 -1.21
C PHE A 128 -1.55 7.04 -1.57
N LEU A 129 -0.65 7.00 -0.59
CA LEU A 129 0.73 6.56 -0.81
C LEU A 129 0.77 5.13 -1.35
N GLY A 130 -0.05 4.23 -0.82
CA GLY A 130 -0.15 2.85 -1.31
C GLY A 130 -0.62 2.76 -2.77
N ILE A 131 -1.57 3.60 -3.18
CA ILE A 131 -2.03 3.63 -4.57
C ILE A 131 -0.96 4.24 -5.49
N LEU A 132 -0.30 5.31 -5.07
CA LEU A 132 0.81 5.89 -5.84
C LEU A 132 1.94 4.89 -6.02
N GLY A 133 2.35 4.21 -4.94
CA GLY A 133 3.36 3.15 -4.99
C GLY A 133 2.97 2.04 -5.96
N TYR A 134 1.70 1.63 -5.96
CA TYR A 134 1.19 0.62 -6.90
C TYR A 134 1.19 1.10 -8.35
N ALA A 135 0.78 2.35 -8.61
CA ALA A 135 0.78 2.91 -9.97
C ALA A 135 2.20 3.00 -10.54
N VAL A 136 3.15 3.53 -9.74
CA VAL A 136 4.56 3.61 -10.12
C VAL A 136 5.16 2.21 -10.28
N GLY A 137 4.89 1.29 -9.35
CA GLY A 137 5.35 -0.09 -9.40
C GLY A 137 4.82 -0.86 -10.62
N THR A 138 3.56 -0.64 -11.01
CA THR A 138 2.96 -1.25 -12.21
C THR A 138 3.67 -0.78 -13.47
N PHE A 139 3.94 0.51 -13.58
CA PHE A 139 4.67 1.07 -14.73
C PHE A 139 6.12 0.56 -14.78
N GLY A 140 6.81 0.58 -13.63
CA GLY A 140 8.16 0.05 -13.50
C GLY A 140 8.25 -1.44 -13.82
N GLY A 141 7.25 -2.23 -13.38
CA GLY A 141 7.15 -3.65 -13.68
C GLY A 141 6.89 -3.91 -15.16
N TYR A 142 6.04 -3.11 -15.80
CA TYR A 142 5.81 -3.19 -17.25
C TYR A 142 7.11 -2.93 -18.02
N ILE A 143 7.82 -1.85 -17.71
CA ILE A 143 9.11 -1.53 -18.34
C ILE A 143 10.10 -2.67 -18.10
N SER A 144 10.24 -3.15 -16.88
CA SER A 144 11.13 -4.26 -16.53
C SER A 144 10.81 -5.52 -17.35
N THR A 145 9.52 -5.81 -17.54
CA THR A 145 9.07 -6.94 -18.38
C THR A 145 9.45 -6.73 -19.84
N GLN A 146 9.29 -5.51 -20.38
CA GLN A 146 9.72 -5.20 -21.75
C GLN A 146 11.23 -5.36 -21.91
N MET A 147 12.02 -4.88 -20.93
CA MET A 147 13.48 -5.04 -20.94
C MET A 147 13.90 -6.52 -20.90
N MET A 148 13.28 -7.33 -20.04
CA MET A 148 13.54 -8.77 -20.02
C MET A 148 13.18 -9.43 -21.35
N ARG A 149 12.07 -9.03 -21.98
CA ARG A 149 11.69 -9.55 -23.31
C ARG A 149 12.77 -9.24 -24.35
N LEU A 150 13.30 -8.01 -24.36
CA LEU A 150 14.35 -7.61 -25.29
C LEU A 150 15.67 -8.34 -25.09
N VAL A 151 15.98 -8.81 -23.88
CA VAL A 151 17.22 -9.56 -23.59
C VAL A 151 17.09 -11.05 -23.91
N VAL A 152 15.86 -11.58 -23.85
CA VAL A 152 15.57 -13.01 -24.12
C VAL A 152 15.28 -13.28 -25.61
N THR A 153 15.01 -12.24 -26.41
CA THR A 153 14.83 -12.34 -27.86
C THR A 153 16.17 -12.14 -28.58
#